data_AF-A0A6M0JW12-F1
#
_entry.id   AF-A0A6M0JW12-F1
#
_cell.length_a   1.000
_cell.length_b   1.000
_cell.length_c   1.000
_cell.angle_alpha   90.00
_cell.angle_beta   90.00
_cell.angle_gamma   90.00
#
_symmetry.space_group_name_H-M   'P 1'
#
loop_
_entity.id
_entity.type
_entity.pdbx_description
1 polymer ?
#
loop_
_entity_poly.entity_id
_entity_poly.type
_entity_poly.pdbx_seq_one_letter_code
_entity_poly.pdbx_strand_id
1 'polypeptide(L)'
;MQQRDETHSILMGYLLWIFGFLGAHRFYYGKPVTGTIWLFTLGLLLIGWILDLFLIPGMSRRADIKFQRSSVSYNVAWILLTFLGIFGIHRFYMGKWITGLIWLLTGGLFLVGYIYDYWTLNDQIDELSAREAPSGPAPLMRARRHAHERRPGSRLGAGGEQRGQVTSARRPSSRPPPW
;
A
#
# COMPACT_ATOMS: atom_id res chain seq x y z
N MET A 1 10.31 18.86 6.70
CA MET A 1 9.65 17.87 5.82
C MET A 1 9.27 16.70 6.71
N GLN A 2 7.98 16.43 6.91
CA GLN A 2 7.54 15.33 7.76
C GLN A 2 7.87 14.03 7.03
N GLN A 3 8.93 13.36 7.46
CA GLN A 3 9.37 12.07 6.92
C GLN A 3 8.23 11.08 7.20
N ARG A 4 7.39 10.81 6.20
CA ARG A 4 6.42 9.73 6.31
C ARG A 4 7.25 8.46 6.32
N ASP A 5 7.23 7.68 7.41
CA ASP A 5 7.94 6.40 7.39
C ASP A 5 7.20 5.46 6.42
N GLU A 6 7.66 5.42 5.17
CA GLU A 6 7.14 4.53 4.15
C GLU A 6 7.36 3.08 4.59
N THR A 7 6.31 2.26 4.49
CA THR A 7 6.38 0.84 4.84
C THR A 7 7.40 0.12 3.96
N HIS A 8 7.50 0.55 2.69
CA HIS A 8 8.48 0.07 1.72
C HIS A 8 9.30 1.24 1.18
N SER A 9 10.58 1.33 1.57
CA SER A 9 11.46 2.38 1.06
C SER A 9 11.86 2.14 -0.40
N ILE A 10 11.90 3.23 -1.20
CA ILE A 10 12.50 3.24 -2.55
C ILE A 10 13.99 2.87 -2.50
N LEU A 11 14.72 3.40 -1.50
CA LEU A 11 16.14 3.11 -1.31
C LEU A 11 16.35 1.59 -1.13
N MET A 12 15.51 0.97 -0.31
CA MET A 12 15.55 -0.46 -0.08
C MET A 12 15.28 -1.24 -1.38
N GLY A 13 14.36 -0.77 -2.22
CA GLY A 13 14.14 -1.31 -3.56
C GLY A 13 15.40 -1.32 -4.42
N TYR A 14 16.17 -0.22 -4.42
CA TYR A 14 17.45 -0.15 -5.14
C TYR A 14 18.53 -1.06 -4.54
N LEU A 15 18.60 -1.19 -3.21
CA LEU A 15 19.53 -2.11 -2.55
C LEU A 15 19.24 -3.58 -2.94
N LEU A 16 17.97 -3.98 -2.94
CA LEU A 16 17.54 -5.32 -3.38
C LEU A 16 17.71 -5.53 -4.88
N TRP A 17 17.65 -4.45 -5.66
CA TRP A 17 17.86 -4.48 -7.11
C TRP A 17 19.32 -4.73 -7.51
N ILE A 18 20.31 -4.35 -6.69
CA ILE A 18 21.72 -4.73 -6.91
C ILE A 18 21.87 -6.26 -6.92
N PHE A 19 21.10 -6.95 -6.06
CA PHE A 19 20.97 -8.41 -6.05
C PHE A 19 19.81 -8.90 -6.94
N GLY A 20 19.39 -8.08 -7.89
CA GLY A 20 18.18 -8.20 -8.67
C GLY A 20 18.12 -9.43 -9.58
N PHE A 21 19.23 -10.12 -9.84
CA PHE A 21 19.24 -11.40 -10.57
C PHE A 21 18.39 -12.48 -9.89
N LEU A 22 18.22 -12.41 -8.56
CA LEU A 22 17.29 -13.26 -7.80
C LEU A 22 15.82 -12.80 -7.86
N GLY A 23 15.56 -11.58 -8.36
CA GLY A 23 14.23 -10.96 -8.39
C GLY A 23 13.74 -10.40 -7.04
N ALA A 24 14.62 -10.28 -6.03
CA ALA A 24 14.27 -9.90 -4.65
C ALA A 24 13.39 -8.65 -4.53
N HIS A 25 13.72 -7.60 -5.27
CA HIS A 25 12.97 -6.34 -5.27
C HIS A 25 11.51 -6.51 -5.77
N ARG A 26 11.22 -7.48 -6.66
CA ARG A 26 9.83 -7.74 -7.13
C ARG A 26 9.00 -8.45 -6.07
N PHE A 27 9.62 -9.38 -5.35
CA PHE A 27 8.97 -10.02 -4.22
C PHE A 27 8.73 -9.01 -3.10
N TYR A 28 9.70 -8.16 -2.80
CA TYR A 28 9.56 -7.06 -1.85
C TYR A 28 8.35 -6.15 -2.14
N TYR A 29 8.14 -5.75 -3.40
CA TYR A 29 6.95 -4.97 -3.77
C TYR A 29 5.66 -5.80 -3.95
N GLY A 30 5.66 -7.06 -3.52
CA GLY A 30 4.46 -7.91 -3.51
C GLY A 30 4.03 -8.44 -4.86
N LYS A 31 4.98 -8.66 -5.79
CA LYS A 31 4.73 -9.24 -7.13
C LYS A 31 5.42 -10.62 -7.28
N PRO A 32 4.98 -11.66 -6.56
CA PRO A 32 5.63 -12.97 -6.53
C PRO A 32 5.68 -13.63 -7.90
N VAL A 33 4.59 -13.61 -8.67
CA VAL A 33 4.55 -14.21 -10.02
C VAL A 33 5.63 -13.63 -10.94
N THR A 34 5.78 -12.30 -10.98
CA THR A 34 6.82 -11.68 -11.81
C THR A 34 8.23 -11.88 -11.25
N GLY A 35 8.35 -12.00 -9.93
CA GLY A 35 9.62 -12.34 -9.27
C GLY A 35 10.08 -13.76 -9.60
N THR A 36 9.15 -14.71 -9.68
CA THR A 36 9.43 -16.11 -10.06
C THR A 36 9.89 -16.22 -11.50
N ILE A 37 9.22 -15.52 -12.43
CA ILE A 37 9.67 -15.43 -13.82
C ILE A 37 11.09 -14.86 -13.87
N TRP A 38 11.39 -13.84 -13.06
CA TRP A 38 12.71 -13.26 -12.94
C TRP A 38 13.77 -14.24 -12.40
N LEU A 39 13.45 -15.01 -11.37
CA LEU A 39 14.35 -16.00 -10.78
C LEU A 39 14.73 -17.10 -11.79
N PHE A 40 13.74 -17.65 -12.50
CA PHE A 40 13.97 -18.70 -13.50
C PHE A 40 14.65 -18.20 -14.77
N THR A 41 14.61 -16.89 -15.02
CA THR A 41 15.24 -16.28 -16.18
C THR A 41 16.49 -15.48 -15.85
N LEU A 42 16.96 -15.52 -14.60
CA LEU A 42 18.09 -14.75 -14.08
C LEU A 42 17.99 -13.25 -14.42
N GLY A 43 16.78 -12.71 -14.32
CA GLY A 43 16.46 -11.33 -14.67
C GLY A 43 16.31 -11.03 -16.16
N LEU A 44 16.08 -12.07 -16.95
CA LEU A 44 15.88 -12.07 -18.41
C LEU A 44 16.99 -11.29 -19.13
N LEU A 45 18.19 -11.90 -19.14
CA LEU A 45 19.36 -11.53 -19.97
C LEU A 45 19.83 -10.07 -19.80
N LEU A 46 19.95 -9.58 -18.55
CA LEU A 46 20.47 -8.24 -18.17
C LEU A 46 19.60 -7.04 -18.60
N ILE A 47 18.74 -7.19 -19.60
CA ILE A 47 17.84 -6.13 -20.06
C ILE A 47 16.78 -5.82 -19.00
N GLY A 48 16.24 -6.87 -18.38
CA GLY A 48 15.33 -6.72 -17.26
C GLY A 48 15.96 -5.92 -16.11
N TRP A 49 17.25 -6.11 -15.85
CA TRP A 49 17.99 -5.41 -14.79
C TRP A 49 17.98 -3.90 -15.01
N ILE A 50 18.07 -3.43 -16.26
CA ILE A 50 17.97 -2.00 -16.59
C ILE A 50 16.53 -1.50 -16.48
N LEU A 51 15.55 -2.27 -16.98
CA LEU A 51 14.14 -1.87 -16.96
C LEU A 51 13.59 -1.70 -15.53
N ASP A 52 14.12 -2.46 -14.58
CA ASP A 52 13.68 -2.39 -13.19
C ASP A 52 14.01 -1.07 -12.51
N LEU A 53 15.02 -0.32 -12.97
CA LEU A 53 15.31 1.04 -12.49
C LEU A 53 14.09 1.97 -12.65
N PHE A 54 13.37 1.84 -13.76
CA PHE A 54 12.17 2.64 -14.03
C PHE A 54 10.93 2.10 -13.32
N LEU A 55 10.93 0.80 -12.99
CA LEU A 55 9.77 0.13 -12.42
C LEU A 55 9.68 0.32 -10.90
N ILE A 56 10.81 0.43 -10.20
CA ILE A 56 10.90 0.58 -8.73
C ILE A 56 10.02 1.73 -8.19
N PRO A 57 10.07 2.96 -8.72
CA PRO A 57 9.22 4.07 -8.23
C PRO A 57 7.72 3.84 -8.44
N GLY A 58 7.35 3.05 -9.46
CA GLY A 58 5.96 2.67 -9.70
C GLY A 58 5.49 1.59 -8.73
N MET A 59 6.38 0.68 -8.35
CA MET A 59 6.11 -0.42 -7.43
C MET A 59 6.06 0.05 -5.97
N SER A 60 6.94 0.98 -5.56
CA SER A 60 6.92 1.54 -4.20
C SER A 60 5.58 2.22 -3.86
N ARG A 61 5.10 3.09 -4.76
CA ARG A 61 3.80 3.77 -4.59
C ARG A 61 2.62 2.82 -4.46
N ARG A 62 2.69 1.65 -5.10
CA ARG A 62 1.64 0.61 -4.99
C ARG A 62 1.77 -0.17 -3.68
N ALA A 63 3.00 -0.43 -3.24
CA ALA A 63 3.27 -1.13 -1.99
C ALA A 63 2.80 -0.34 -0.78
N ASP A 64 2.96 0.99 -0.77
CA ASP A 64 2.47 1.85 0.32
C ASP A 64 0.94 1.80 0.52
N ILE A 65 0.19 1.49 -0.54
CA ILE A 65 -1.27 1.34 -0.47
C ILE A 65 -1.65 -0.07 -0.02
N LYS A 66 -0.85 -1.07 -0.40
CA LYS A 66 -1.14 -2.49 -0.18
C LYS A 66 -0.77 -2.97 1.22
N PHE A 67 0.40 -2.56 1.74
CA PHE A 67 0.96 -3.12 2.96
C PHE A 67 0.71 -2.25 4.17
N GLN A 68 0.33 -2.89 5.27
CA GLN A 68 0.06 -2.21 6.54
C GLN A 68 1.33 -2.10 7.37
N ARG A 69 1.42 -1.05 8.18
CA ARG A 69 2.54 -0.86 9.10
C ARG A 69 2.43 -1.88 10.24
N SER A 70 3.51 -2.62 10.46
CA SER A 70 3.67 -3.62 11.51
C SER A 70 4.83 -3.22 12.45
N SER A 71 4.92 -3.79 13.65
CA SER A 71 6.13 -3.69 14.49
C SER A 71 7.38 -4.25 13.78
N VAL A 72 7.17 -5.24 12.92
CA VAL A 72 8.21 -5.83 12.08
C VAL A 72 8.35 -5.04 10.78
N SER A 73 9.53 -4.48 10.52
CA SER A 73 9.80 -3.70 9.31
C SER A 73 10.00 -4.59 8.10
N TYR A 74 9.26 -4.34 7.01
CA TYR A 74 9.46 -5.01 5.72
C TYR A 74 10.88 -4.80 5.20
N ASN A 75 11.41 -3.58 5.28
CA ASN A 75 12.77 -3.25 4.84
C ASN A 75 13.80 -4.12 5.57
N VAL A 76 13.69 -4.22 6.90
CA VAL A 76 14.65 -4.99 7.71
C VAL A 76 14.49 -6.48 7.47
N ALA A 77 13.26 -6.99 7.40
CA ALA A 77 13.00 -8.40 7.12
C ALA A 77 13.60 -8.82 5.77
N TRP A 78 13.43 -8.00 4.73
CA TRP A 78 13.97 -8.27 3.39
C TRP A 78 15.48 -8.14 3.30
N ILE A 79 16.12 -7.19 4.01
CA ILE A 79 17.58 -7.11 4.04
C ILE A 79 18.17 -8.33 4.75
N LEU A 80 17.57 -8.74 5.86
CA LEU A 80 17.97 -9.94 6.59
C LEU A 80 17.78 -11.20 5.74
N LEU A 81 16.69 -11.33 4.99
CA LEU A 81 16.49 -12.44 4.07
C LEU A 81 17.54 -12.45 2.95
N THR A 82 17.85 -11.28 2.38
CA THR A 82 18.79 -11.18 1.24
C THR A 82 20.21 -11.58 1.64
N PHE A 83 20.73 -11.03 2.73
CA PHE A 83 22.13 -11.26 3.13
C PHE A 83 22.33 -12.42 4.09
N LEU A 84 21.37 -12.64 5.00
CA LEU A 84 21.47 -13.57 6.13
C LEU A 84 20.39 -14.67 6.08
N GLY A 85 19.64 -14.79 4.98
CA GLY A 85 18.50 -15.70 4.91
C GLY A 85 18.87 -17.18 4.95
N ILE A 86 20.07 -17.56 4.49
CA ILE A 86 20.56 -18.94 4.61
C ILE A 86 20.74 -19.36 6.07
N PHE A 87 21.01 -18.41 6.96
CA PHE A 87 21.11 -18.63 8.40
C PHE A 87 19.76 -18.53 9.12
N GLY A 88 18.70 -18.10 8.43
CA GLY A 88 17.35 -17.95 9.01
C GLY A 88 17.17 -16.75 9.95
N ILE A 89 18.06 -15.75 9.90
CA ILE A 89 18.04 -14.62 10.86
C ILE A 89 16.78 -13.77 10.71
N HIS A 90 16.22 -13.65 9.50
CA HIS A 90 14.93 -13.01 9.26
C HIS A 90 13.78 -13.68 10.05
N ARG A 91 13.83 -14.98 10.29
CA ARG A 91 12.80 -15.70 11.08
C ARG A 91 12.88 -15.37 12.56
N PHE A 92 14.09 -15.20 13.09
CA PHE A 92 14.27 -14.71 14.46
C PHE A 92 13.77 -13.27 14.61
N TYR A 93 14.02 -12.41 13.61
CA TYR A 93 13.49 -11.04 13.61
C TYR A 93 11.96 -10.99 13.64
N MET A 94 11.28 -11.93 12.97
CA MET A 94 9.83 -12.11 13.01
C MET A 94 9.30 -12.81 14.29
N GLY A 95 10.16 -13.12 15.27
CA GLY A 95 9.80 -13.83 16.50
C GLY A 95 9.59 -15.35 16.33
N LYS A 96 9.87 -15.91 15.14
CA LYS A 96 9.70 -17.35 14.84
C LYS A 96 10.94 -18.17 15.20
N TRP A 97 11.32 -18.17 16.48
CA TRP A 97 12.57 -18.77 16.97
C TRP A 97 12.75 -20.25 16.62
N ILE A 98 11.68 -21.07 16.64
CA ILE A 98 11.78 -22.51 16.34
C ILE A 98 12.19 -22.70 14.87
N THR A 99 11.48 -22.03 13.96
CA THR A 99 11.80 -22.11 12.53
C THR A 99 13.13 -21.45 12.19
N GLY A 100 13.53 -20.39 12.91
CA GLY A 100 14.86 -19.80 12.77
C GLY A 100 15.97 -20.77 13.15
N LEU A 101 15.80 -21.51 14.25
CA LEU A 101 16.77 -22.51 14.70
C LEU A 101 16.88 -23.67 13.71
N ILE A 102 15.75 -24.13 13.16
CA ILE A 102 15.75 -25.12 12.08
C ILE A 102 16.56 -24.60 10.89
N TRP A 103 16.31 -23.37 10.43
CA TRP A 103 17.10 -22.77 9.35
C TRP A 103 18.59 -22.71 9.68
N LEU A 104 18.96 -22.31 10.89
CA LEU A 104 20.36 -22.20 11.30
C LEU A 104 21.09 -23.54 11.29
N LEU A 105 20.44 -24.61 11.79
CA LEU A 105 21.00 -25.95 11.84
C LEU A 105 21.03 -26.64 10.47
N THR A 106 20.19 -26.20 9.55
CA THR A 106 20.02 -26.82 8.23
C THR A 106 20.62 -25.99 7.09
N GLY A 107 21.08 -24.77 7.38
CA GLY A 107 21.51 -23.79 6.39
C GLY A 107 20.37 -23.35 5.47
N GLY A 108 19.14 -23.23 6.00
CA GLY A 108 17.94 -22.95 5.20
C GLY A 108 17.59 -24.14 4.30
N LEU A 109 17.48 -25.31 4.93
CA LEU A 109 17.31 -26.66 4.37
C LEU A 109 17.32 -26.76 2.83
N PHE A 110 18.53 -26.90 2.27
CA PHE A 110 18.85 -27.09 0.86
C PHE A 110 18.34 -26.02 -0.13
N LEU A 111 18.33 -24.74 0.24
CA LEU A 111 17.93 -23.58 -0.61
C LEU A 111 16.44 -23.54 -0.97
N VAL A 112 15.71 -24.65 -0.91
CA VAL A 112 14.26 -24.68 -1.15
C VAL A 112 13.52 -23.82 -0.13
N GLY A 113 13.92 -23.92 1.14
CA GLY A 113 13.38 -23.07 2.21
C GLY A 113 13.64 -21.58 1.95
N TYR A 114 14.78 -21.24 1.34
CA TYR A 114 15.11 -19.86 0.98
C TYR A 114 14.15 -19.31 -0.09
N ILE A 115 13.85 -20.11 -1.13
CA ILE A 115 12.87 -19.71 -2.17
C ILE A 115 11.46 -19.58 -1.58
N TYR A 116 11.07 -20.50 -0.70
CA TYR A 116 9.78 -20.43 -0.01
C TYR A 116 9.63 -19.13 0.81
N ASP A 117 10.70 -18.71 1.49
CA ASP A 117 10.68 -17.46 2.27
C ASP A 117 10.55 -16.23 1.37
N TYR A 118 11.17 -16.21 0.18
CA TYR A 118 10.97 -15.12 -0.79
C TYR A 118 9.50 -14.91 -1.18
N TRP A 119 8.74 -16.00 -1.29
CA TRP A 119 7.33 -15.93 -1.65
C TRP A 119 6.45 -15.48 -0.50
N THR A 120 6.72 -16.00 0.68
CA THR A 120 5.80 -15.90 1.81
C THR A 120 6.15 -14.79 2.79
N LEU A 121 7.32 -14.14 2.69
CA LEU A 121 7.78 -13.16 3.68
C LEU A 121 6.78 -12.01 3.89
N ASN A 122 6.23 -11.44 2.81
CA ASN A 122 5.26 -10.35 2.95
C ASN A 122 3.99 -10.81 3.66
N ASP A 123 3.46 -11.97 3.28
CA ASP A 123 2.26 -12.54 3.89
C ASP A 123 2.51 -12.83 5.38
N GLN A 124 3.70 -13.32 5.73
CA GLN A 124 4.09 -13.56 7.12
C GLN A 124 4.15 -12.25 7.95
N ILE A 125 4.61 -11.15 7.37
CA ILE A 125 4.67 -9.84 8.05
C ILE A 125 3.27 -9.23 8.14
N ASP A 126 2.45 -9.35 7.10
CA ASP A 126 1.04 -8.92 7.10
C ASP A 126 0.23 -9.70 8.16
N GLU A 127 0.47 -11.00 8.31
CA GLU A 127 -0.13 -11.82 9.38
C GLU A 127 0.29 -11.35 10.78
N LEU A 128 1.57 -11.01 10.98
CA LEU A 128 2.05 -10.47 12.25
C LEU A 128 1.42 -9.10 12.54
N SER A 129 1.31 -8.25 11.52
CA SER A 129 0.61 -6.96 11.61
C SER A 129 -0.85 -7.14 12.02
N ALA A 130 -1.54 -8.12 11.44
CA ALA A 130 -2.93 -8.44 11.76
C ALA A 130 -3.11 -8.96 13.19
N ARG A 131 -2.13 -9.69 13.74
CA ARG A 131 -2.14 -10.17 15.14
C ARG A 131 -1.88 -9.06 16.15
N GLU A 132 -1.10 -8.06 15.78
CA GLU A 132 -0.75 -6.93 16.64
C GLU A 132 -1.89 -5.93 16.79
N ALA A 133 -2.81 -5.86 15.82
CA ALA A 133 -4.03 -5.06 15.92
C ALA A 133 -5.01 -5.66 16.94
N PRO A 134 -5.13 -5.12 18.17
CA PRO A 134 -6.03 -5.65 19.18
C PRO A 134 -7.42 -5.13 18.84
N SER A 135 -8.26 -5.93 18.18
CA SER A 135 -9.69 -5.61 17.93
C SER A 135 -9.94 -4.22 17.31
N GLY A 136 -9.35 -3.93 16.14
CA GLY A 136 -9.76 -2.81 15.27
C GLY A 136 -10.74 -3.31 14.19
N PRO A 137 -11.75 -2.52 13.76
CA PRO A 137 -12.78 -3.01 12.86
C PRO A 137 -12.19 -3.52 11.54
N ALA A 138 -12.67 -4.69 11.12
CA ALA A 138 -12.23 -5.43 9.95
C ALA A 138 -12.01 -4.56 8.69
N PRO A 139 -11.12 -4.98 7.76
CA PRO A 139 -10.68 -4.19 6.59
C PRO A 139 -11.80 -3.66 5.68
N LEU A 140 -13.03 -4.16 5.80
CA LEU A 140 -14.17 -3.73 5.02
C LEU A 140 -14.79 -2.39 5.51
N MET A 141 -14.41 -1.86 6.66
CA MET A 141 -15.02 -0.63 7.21
C MET A 141 -14.36 0.70 6.79
N ARG A 142 -13.12 0.70 6.25
CA ARG A 142 -12.49 1.94 5.78
C ARG A 142 -13.00 2.42 4.42
N ALA A 143 -13.57 1.51 3.62
CA ALA A 143 -14.28 1.87 2.39
C ALA A 143 -15.55 2.72 2.66
N ARG A 144 -16.08 2.69 3.89
CA ARG A 144 -17.32 3.42 4.24
C ARG A 144 -17.10 4.81 4.85
N ARG A 145 -15.88 5.12 5.34
CA ARG A 145 -15.58 6.48 5.85
C ARG A 145 -15.37 7.50 4.74
N HIS A 146 -14.86 7.09 3.58
CA HIS A 146 -14.74 7.99 2.42
C HIS A 146 -16.04 8.09 1.58
N ALA A 147 -16.98 7.16 1.76
CA ALA A 147 -18.29 7.21 1.09
C ALA A 147 -19.28 8.17 1.78
N HIS A 148 -19.05 8.55 3.04
CA HIS A 148 -19.97 9.41 3.80
C HIS A 148 -19.65 10.92 3.70
N GLU A 149 -18.51 11.29 3.09
CA GLU A 149 -18.12 12.69 2.85
C GLU A 149 -18.81 13.30 1.59
N ARG A 150 -19.51 12.48 0.79
CA ARG A 150 -20.32 12.95 -0.34
C ARG A 150 -21.80 12.88 -0.02
N ARG A 151 -22.26 13.68 0.95
CA ARG A 151 -23.68 14.06 1.00
C ARG A 151 -23.83 15.49 0.48
N PRO A 152 -24.49 15.72 -0.66
CA PRO A 152 -24.86 17.07 -1.07
C PRO A 152 -25.84 17.63 -0.04
N GLY A 153 -25.56 18.82 0.48
CA GLY A 153 -26.41 19.51 1.44
C GLY A 153 -27.76 19.85 0.82
N SER A 154 -28.75 18.99 1.02
CA SER A 154 -30.16 19.35 0.97
C SER A 154 -30.60 19.78 2.37
N ARG A 155 -30.69 21.08 2.62
CA ARG A 155 -31.54 21.63 3.69
C ARG A 155 -32.41 22.75 3.12
N LEU A 156 -33.64 22.37 2.83
CA LEU A 156 -34.81 23.21 2.98
C LEU A 156 -35.02 23.52 4.48
N GLY A 157 -35.44 24.74 4.79
CA GLY A 157 -36.38 24.97 5.90
C GLY A 157 -36.11 26.16 6.83
N ALA A 158 -37.08 27.09 6.84
CA ALA A 158 -37.43 28.11 7.85
C ALA A 158 -36.57 29.39 7.88
N GLY A 159 -37.11 30.62 7.91
CA GLY A 159 -38.47 31.12 8.10
C GLY A 159 -38.36 32.51 8.75
N GLY A 160 -38.94 33.56 8.17
CA GLY A 160 -38.76 34.95 8.61
C GLY A 160 -39.73 35.92 7.95
N GLU A 161 -40.99 35.79 8.34
CA GLU A 161 -42.08 36.77 8.37
C GLU A 161 -41.71 38.25 8.13
N GLN A 162 -42.30 38.87 7.10
CA GLN A 162 -42.77 40.26 7.19
C GLN A 162 -44.10 40.42 6.45
N ARG A 163 -45.07 40.94 7.19
CA ARG A 163 -46.48 41.11 6.88
C ARG A 163 -46.72 42.59 6.53
N GLY A 164 -47.44 42.83 5.44
CA GLY A 164 -48.30 44.01 5.27
C GLY A 164 -47.68 45.21 4.56
N GLN A 165 -48.17 45.48 3.35
CA GLN A 165 -48.87 46.74 3.10
C GLN A 165 -49.76 46.65 1.86
N VAL A 166 -51.01 47.04 2.11
CA VAL A 166 -52.07 47.36 1.15
C VAL A 166 -51.62 48.54 0.30
N THR A 167 -51.89 48.50 -1.01
CA THR A 167 -52.35 49.62 -1.86
C THR A 167 -52.41 49.11 -3.31
N SER A 168 -53.60 48.88 -3.86
CA SER A 168 -54.42 49.89 -4.54
C SER A 168 -53.78 50.41 -5.83
N ALA A 169 -54.56 50.25 -6.91
CA ALA A 169 -54.63 51.12 -8.08
C ALA A 169 -53.81 50.76 -9.34
N ARG A 170 -54.57 50.18 -10.29
CA ARG A 170 -54.91 50.81 -11.59
C ARG A 170 -53.89 50.65 -12.74
N ARG A 171 -54.20 49.68 -13.61
CA ARG A 171 -53.96 49.83 -15.06
C ARG A 171 -54.85 50.95 -15.64
N PRO A 172 -54.32 51.73 -16.57
CA PRO A 172 -55.07 52.12 -17.77
C PRO A 172 -54.22 51.83 -19.03
N SER A 173 -54.65 50.99 -19.97
CA SER A 173 -55.46 51.32 -21.16
C SER A 173 -54.88 52.40 -22.09
N SER A 174 -54.79 52.02 -23.39
CA SER A 174 -54.95 52.81 -24.62
C SER A 174 -53.92 53.89 -25.03
N ARG A 175 -53.03 53.50 -25.98
CA ARG A 175 -52.73 54.06 -27.35
C ARG A 175 -52.49 55.60 -27.60
N PRO A 176 -51.81 55.98 -28.73
CA PRO A 176 -50.82 57.09 -28.95
C PRO A 176 -51.47 58.41 -29.49
N PRO A 177 -50.81 59.56 -29.85
CA PRO A 177 -49.68 59.84 -30.82
C PRO A 177 -48.83 61.12 -30.42
N PRO A 178 -48.30 62.04 -31.28
CA PRO A 178 -47.89 62.05 -32.70
C PRO A 178 -46.42 62.52 -32.98
N TRP A 179 -46.08 62.52 -34.29
CA TRP A 179 -44.91 63.00 -35.05
C TRP A 179 -43.59 62.21 -34.96
#